data_AF-A0A945KGP8-F1
#
_entry.id   AF-A0A945KGP8-F1
#
_cell.length_a   1.000
_cell.length_b   1.000
_cell.length_c   1.000
_cell.angle_alpha   90.00
_cell.angle_beta   90.00
_cell.angle_gamma   90.00
#
_symmetry.space_group_name_H-M   'P 1'
#
loop_
_entity.id
_entity.type
_entity.pdbx_description
1 polymer ?
#
loop_
_entity_poly.entity_id
_entity_poly.type
_entity_poly.pdbx_seq_one_letter_code
_entity_poly.pdbx_strand_id
1 'polypeptide(L)'
;MLLIIAQMLFFLATPQEYSRHEIKTHTPTISVESAIQSWATDSWDQVRFDFRRLAEQVDFDIARPHLIKALQADEVKLRAYALMALTNSFRHRHVSGPGQPIELSPKPQFLLQNDQPFWDFIVQQLADDEKRWNWSLGYSTLLSWGKHAKPSLYRALASDDEQLRSSAFHILIATSFNEFHPAALPCLDKLCFEYKPREFWNRQTPTYFDRQKWLTHHAHALADVLTRWLLSEDGRRRAFAAIAFASHRWNTHQKLIVEILADELKDDHRRWTAISAADALLKMGAVALPYLKDLTLTDPQQKDFVATIIWDIESPPKTKNDLARRTLKHKHLREVSIREHDPFYQWISNLYYPYNCFLGPDGEQFSQWSDRWVHNHMPWEKITLSCPCGSKRCDARLRRAANDFRKPCPVNKRQTQAH
;
A
#
# COMPACT_ATOMS: atom_id res chain seq x y z
N MET A 1 3.56 -40.40 -15.56
CA MET A 1 2.30 -40.97 -15.04
C MET A 1 2.48 -41.68 -13.69
N LEU A 2 3.51 -42.52 -13.49
CA LEU A 2 3.80 -43.15 -12.18
C LEU A 2 4.22 -42.16 -11.06
N LEU A 3 4.73 -40.97 -11.41
CA LEU A 3 5.06 -39.92 -10.43
C LEU A 3 3.83 -39.17 -9.86
N ILE A 4 2.68 -39.25 -10.55
CA ILE A 4 1.43 -38.57 -10.14
C ILE A 4 0.64 -39.44 -9.14
N ILE A 5 0.82 -40.77 -9.19
CA ILE A 5 0.16 -41.71 -8.29
C ILE A 5 0.78 -41.65 -6.87
N ALA A 6 2.08 -41.33 -6.75
CA ALA A 6 2.75 -41.20 -5.46
C ALA A 6 2.34 -39.96 -4.65
N GLN A 7 1.96 -38.86 -5.31
CA GLN A 7 1.49 -37.64 -4.63
C GLN A 7 0.02 -37.73 -4.17
N MET A 8 -0.79 -38.56 -4.80
CA MET A 8 -2.20 -38.73 -4.39
C MET A 8 -2.37 -39.66 -3.18
N LEU A 9 -1.44 -40.59 -2.94
CA LEU A 9 -1.50 -41.51 -1.79
C LEU A 9 -1.10 -40.86 -0.46
N PHE A 10 -0.51 -39.66 -0.47
CA PHE A 10 -0.14 -38.93 0.76
C PHE A 10 -1.33 -38.19 1.42
N PHE A 11 -2.46 -38.06 0.73
CA PHE A 11 -3.64 -37.30 1.20
C PHE A 11 -4.79 -38.17 1.75
N LEU A 12 -4.65 -39.50 1.80
CA LEU A 12 -5.70 -40.41 2.25
C LEU A 12 -5.38 -41.24 3.50
N ALA A 13 -4.29 -40.94 4.22
CA ALA A 13 -4.04 -41.56 5.52
C ALA A 13 -4.75 -40.77 6.64
N THR A 14 -5.77 -41.38 7.23
CA THR A 14 -6.47 -40.91 8.43
C THR A 14 -5.56 -40.96 9.67
N PRO A 15 -5.86 -40.18 10.73
CA PRO A 15 -4.98 -40.04 11.88
C PRO A 15 -5.22 -41.17 12.88
N GLN A 16 -4.44 -42.25 12.81
CA GLN A 16 -4.35 -43.21 13.90
C GLN A 16 -2.92 -43.72 14.05
N GLU A 17 -2.40 -43.54 15.27
CA GLU A 17 -1.26 -44.24 15.85
C GLU A 17 0.11 -44.04 15.19
N TYR A 18 0.75 -42.90 15.48
CA TYR A 18 2.19 -42.89 15.67
C TYR A 18 2.51 -42.69 17.15
N SER A 19 2.73 -43.83 17.80
CA SER A 19 3.39 -43.93 19.08
C SER A 19 4.81 -43.33 18.97
N ARG A 20 5.25 -42.77 20.10
CA ARG A 20 6.56 -42.17 20.31
C ARG A 20 7.68 -43.11 19.87
N HIS A 21 8.34 -42.77 18.78
CA HIS A 21 9.75 -43.08 18.61
C HIS A 21 10.51 -41.76 18.68
N GLU A 22 11.35 -41.63 19.70
CA GLU A 22 12.45 -40.66 19.70
C GLU A 22 13.33 -40.98 18.49
N ILE A 23 13.01 -40.38 17.35
CA ILE A 23 13.96 -40.29 16.26
C ILE A 23 15.00 -39.28 16.70
N LYS A 24 16.09 -39.76 17.30
CA LYS A 24 17.36 -39.03 17.38
C LYS A 24 17.89 -38.92 15.95
N THR A 25 17.33 -38.02 15.15
CA THR A 25 17.99 -37.63 13.90
C THR A 25 19.26 -36.90 14.30
N HIS A 26 20.41 -37.54 14.09
CA HIS A 26 21.69 -36.84 13.97
C HIS A 26 21.60 -35.92 12.75
N THR A 27 20.98 -34.76 12.96
CA THR A 27 20.88 -33.73 11.94
C THR A 27 22.26 -33.09 11.89
N PRO A 28 23.02 -33.20 10.78
CA PRO A 28 24.36 -32.64 10.72
C PRO A 28 24.28 -31.13 10.99
N THR A 29 25.06 -30.67 11.96
CA THR A 29 25.21 -29.26 12.31
C THR A 29 25.87 -28.57 11.12
N ILE A 30 25.08 -27.95 10.25
CA ILE A 30 25.62 -27.16 9.14
C ILE A 30 26.21 -25.89 9.75
N SER A 31 27.45 -25.55 9.42
CA SER A 31 28.02 -24.27 9.85
C SER A 31 27.27 -23.13 9.15
N VAL A 32 26.94 -22.07 9.90
CA VAL A 32 26.24 -20.89 9.37
C VAL A 32 26.96 -20.32 8.15
N GLU A 33 28.28 -20.25 8.21
CA GLU A 33 29.11 -19.75 7.11
C GLU A 33 29.03 -20.65 5.87
N SER A 34 29.08 -21.98 6.03
CA SER A 34 28.97 -22.91 4.91
C SER A 34 27.60 -22.86 4.25
N ALA A 35 26.53 -22.72 5.04
CA ALA A 35 25.17 -22.57 4.51
C ALA A 35 25.01 -21.25 3.73
N ILE A 36 25.52 -20.15 4.27
CA ILE A 36 25.42 -18.84 3.62
C ILE A 36 26.27 -18.80 2.33
N GLN A 37 27.45 -19.42 2.33
CA GLN A 37 28.28 -19.53 1.13
C GLN A 37 27.61 -20.34 0.03
N SER A 38 26.87 -21.40 0.36
CA SER A 38 26.17 -22.23 -0.64
C SER A 38 25.01 -21.48 -1.32
N TRP A 39 24.43 -20.47 -0.66
CA TRP A 39 23.32 -19.69 -1.21
C TRP A 39 23.64 -18.96 -2.53
N ALA A 40 24.91 -18.67 -2.79
CA ALA A 40 25.33 -18.11 -4.07
C ALA A 40 25.05 -19.09 -5.22
N THR A 41 25.32 -20.37 -5.02
CA THR A 41 25.23 -21.43 -6.04
C THR A 41 23.90 -22.16 -6.06
N ASP A 42 23.14 -22.15 -4.96
CA ASP A 42 21.96 -23.00 -4.78
C ASP A 42 20.66 -22.46 -5.42
N SER A 43 19.70 -23.34 -5.72
CA SER A 43 18.39 -22.94 -6.26
C SER A 43 17.55 -22.17 -5.23
N TRP A 44 16.54 -21.42 -5.68
CA TRP A 44 15.66 -20.63 -4.79
C TRP A 44 14.96 -21.49 -3.72
N ASP A 45 14.49 -22.67 -4.11
CA ASP A 45 13.82 -23.58 -3.18
C ASP A 45 14.79 -24.16 -2.15
N GLN A 46 16.03 -24.45 -2.56
CA GLN A 46 17.08 -24.94 -1.66
C GLN A 46 17.49 -23.87 -0.65
N VAL A 47 17.72 -22.63 -1.09
CA VAL A 47 18.05 -21.53 -0.16
C VAL A 47 16.90 -21.23 0.80
N ARG A 48 15.65 -21.29 0.34
CA ARG A 48 14.49 -21.10 1.21
C ARG A 48 14.38 -22.22 2.26
N PHE A 49 14.67 -23.45 1.86
CA PHE A 49 14.70 -24.61 2.75
C PHE A 49 15.81 -24.49 3.79
N ASP A 50 17.04 -24.20 3.35
CA ASP A 50 18.21 -24.04 4.24
C ASP A 50 18.06 -22.84 5.15
N PHE A 51 17.44 -21.74 4.68
CA PHE A 51 17.12 -20.61 5.52
C PHE A 51 16.10 -20.96 6.60
N ARG A 52 14.98 -21.62 6.25
CA ARG A 52 13.99 -22.05 7.25
C ARG A 52 14.65 -22.93 8.29
N ARG A 53 15.51 -23.85 7.86
CA ARG A 53 16.26 -24.74 8.73
C ARG A 53 17.26 -23.98 9.62
N LEU A 54 18.00 -23.03 9.07
CA LEU A 54 18.89 -22.13 9.84
C LEU A 54 18.10 -21.33 10.89
N ALA A 55 16.97 -20.75 10.52
CA ALA A 55 16.12 -19.98 11.42
C ALA A 55 15.49 -20.84 12.53
N GLU A 56 15.27 -22.13 12.27
CA GLU A 56 14.77 -23.10 13.24
C GLU A 56 15.87 -23.68 14.14
N GLN A 57 17.13 -23.73 13.68
CA GLN A 57 18.22 -24.46 14.32
C GLN A 57 19.32 -23.58 14.92
N VAL A 58 19.47 -22.34 14.49
CA VAL A 58 20.58 -21.46 14.87
C VAL A 58 20.06 -20.23 15.58
N ASP A 59 20.67 -19.91 16.72
CA ASP A 59 20.42 -18.67 17.44
C ASP A 59 20.68 -17.47 16.51
N PHE A 60 19.72 -16.55 16.43
CA PHE A 60 19.81 -15.37 15.58
C PHE A 60 21.07 -14.55 15.88
N ASP A 61 21.50 -14.50 17.14
CA ASP A 61 22.72 -13.78 17.52
C ASP A 61 23.98 -14.37 16.89
N ILE A 62 24.00 -15.68 16.64
CA ILE A 62 25.08 -16.38 15.95
C ILE A 62 24.98 -16.14 14.44
N ALA A 63 23.77 -16.16 13.87
CA ALA A 63 23.58 -15.98 12.42
C ALA A 63 23.81 -14.53 11.96
N ARG A 64 23.51 -13.54 12.81
CA ARG A 64 23.46 -12.12 12.45
C ARG A 64 24.76 -11.57 11.83
N PRO A 65 25.97 -11.76 12.39
CA PRO A 65 27.18 -11.22 11.77
C PRO A 65 27.43 -11.77 10.36
N HIS A 66 27.10 -13.04 10.13
CA HIS A 66 27.24 -13.66 8.81
C HIS A 66 26.19 -13.13 7.83
N LEU A 67 24.96 -12.89 8.28
CA LEU A 67 23.92 -12.27 7.46
C LEU A 67 24.30 -10.83 7.10
N ILE A 68 24.86 -10.04 8.03
CA ILE A 68 25.35 -8.69 7.74
C ILE A 68 26.51 -8.74 6.73
N LYS A 69 27.45 -9.69 6.86
CA LYS A 69 28.52 -9.91 5.88
C LYS A 69 27.95 -10.29 4.50
N ALA A 70 26.94 -11.15 4.46
CA ALA A 70 26.24 -11.55 3.23
C ALA A 70 25.47 -10.40 2.58
N LEU A 71 24.92 -9.47 3.39
CA LEU A 71 24.31 -8.22 2.92
C LEU A 71 25.31 -7.27 2.24
N GLN A 72 26.60 -7.38 2.57
CA GLN A 72 27.66 -6.56 1.99
C GLN A 72 28.32 -7.23 0.76
N ALA A 73 27.93 -8.46 0.42
CA ALA A 73 28.52 -9.18 -0.72
C ALA A 73 28.11 -8.54 -2.06
N ASP A 74 29.00 -8.57 -3.06
CA ASP A 74 28.68 -8.09 -4.41
C ASP A 74 27.54 -8.89 -5.06
N GLU A 75 27.45 -10.18 -4.69
CA GLU A 75 26.44 -11.13 -5.17
C GLU A 75 25.02 -10.71 -4.74
N VAL A 76 24.27 -10.20 -5.71
CA VAL A 76 22.87 -9.76 -5.61
C VAL A 76 21.99 -10.79 -4.91
N LYS A 77 22.10 -12.05 -5.32
CA LYS A 77 21.29 -13.16 -4.81
C LYS A 77 21.56 -13.41 -3.32
N LEU A 78 22.82 -13.38 -2.91
CA LEU A 78 23.22 -13.57 -1.52
C LEU A 78 22.69 -12.45 -0.60
N ARG A 79 22.75 -11.20 -1.07
CA ARG A 79 22.17 -10.04 -0.37
C ARG A 79 20.65 -10.15 -0.20
N ALA A 80 19.94 -10.54 -1.26
CA ALA A 80 18.49 -10.74 -1.22
C ALA A 80 18.11 -11.78 -0.15
N TYR A 81 18.83 -12.90 -0.11
CA TYR A 81 18.58 -13.95 0.86
C TYR A 81 18.92 -13.54 2.28
N ALA A 82 20.05 -12.88 2.48
CA ALA A 82 20.42 -12.37 3.80
C ALA A 82 19.37 -11.37 4.32
N LEU A 83 18.85 -10.50 3.45
CA LEU A 83 17.82 -9.55 3.84
C LEU A 83 16.45 -10.22 4.10
N MET A 84 16.06 -11.19 3.27
CA MET A 84 14.87 -12.02 3.51
C MET A 84 14.98 -12.81 4.81
N ALA A 85 16.18 -13.30 5.11
CA ALA A 85 16.48 -14.05 6.30
C ALA A 85 16.28 -13.19 7.55
N LEU A 86 16.89 -12.00 7.54
CA LEU A 86 16.72 -11.00 8.58
C LEU A 86 15.23 -10.64 8.72
N THR A 87 14.55 -10.24 7.65
CA THR A 87 13.13 -9.85 7.72
C THR A 87 12.18 -10.93 8.23
N ASN A 88 12.38 -12.19 7.82
CA ASN A 88 11.53 -13.31 8.26
C ASN A 88 11.85 -13.74 9.69
N SER A 89 13.11 -13.66 10.13
CA SER A 89 13.47 -13.94 11.53
C SER A 89 12.71 -13.02 12.50
N PHE A 90 12.35 -11.79 12.10
CA PHE A 90 11.49 -10.91 12.89
C PHE A 90 10.00 -11.26 12.88
N ARG A 91 9.54 -12.06 11.91
CA ARG A 91 8.13 -12.48 11.77
C ARG A 91 7.83 -13.81 12.46
N HIS A 92 8.85 -14.64 12.69
CA HIS A 92 8.65 -15.93 13.32
C HIS A 92 8.26 -15.75 14.80
N ARG A 93 6.99 -16.03 15.07
CA ARG A 93 6.50 -16.25 16.43
C ARG A 93 7.04 -17.60 16.90
N HIS A 94 7.64 -17.65 18.07
CA HIS A 94 7.83 -18.94 18.73
C HIS A 94 6.45 -19.56 18.94
N VAL A 95 6.17 -20.66 18.25
CA VAL A 95 5.02 -21.50 18.58
C VAL A 95 5.46 -22.33 19.77
N SER A 96 5.21 -21.83 20.98
CA SER A 96 5.19 -22.66 22.18
C SER A 96 4.25 -23.85 21.91
N GLY A 97 4.60 -25.05 22.37
CA GLY A 97 3.90 -26.30 22.03
C GLY A 97 2.36 -26.24 22.17
N PRO A 98 1.63 -27.21 21.60
CA PRO A 98 0.16 -27.19 21.55
C PRO A 98 -0.43 -26.98 22.96
N GLY A 99 -1.18 -25.88 23.13
CA GLY A 99 -1.84 -25.51 24.38
C GLY A 99 -1.15 -24.42 25.20
N GLN A 100 0.04 -23.96 24.83
CA GLN A 100 0.66 -22.79 25.46
C GLN A 100 0.32 -21.49 24.70
N PRO A 101 0.10 -20.37 25.42
CA PRO A 101 0.00 -19.07 24.77
C PRO A 101 1.24 -18.84 23.92
N ILE A 102 1.03 -18.35 22.69
CA ILE A 102 2.12 -17.90 21.83
C ILE A 102 2.76 -16.70 22.54
N GLU A 103 3.80 -16.94 23.33
CA GLU A 103 4.66 -15.88 23.83
C GLU A 103 5.53 -15.41 22.67
N LEU A 104 5.28 -14.17 22.23
CA LEU A 104 6.20 -13.48 21.35
C LEU A 104 7.52 -13.33 22.11
N SER A 105 8.51 -14.16 21.81
CA SER A 105 9.86 -13.98 22.36
C SER A 105 10.30 -12.53 22.07
N PRO A 106 10.53 -11.70 23.11
CA PRO A 106 10.78 -10.27 22.93
C PRO A 106 12.12 -9.96 22.24
N LYS A 107 12.98 -10.97 22.04
CA LYS A 107 14.43 -10.79 21.83
C LYS A 107 14.86 -10.11 20.52
N PRO A 108 14.28 -10.38 19.32
CA PRO A 108 14.85 -9.83 18.08
C PRO A 108 14.72 -8.31 17.97
N GLN A 109 13.67 -7.73 18.55
CA GLN A 109 13.38 -6.30 18.44
C GLN A 109 14.34 -5.44 19.27
N PHE A 110 14.75 -5.91 20.46
CA PHE A 110 15.68 -5.18 21.32
C PHE A 110 17.09 -5.13 20.73
N LEU A 111 17.51 -6.19 20.04
CA LEU A 111 18.87 -6.33 19.52
C LEU A 111 19.18 -5.40 18.33
N LEU A 112 18.15 -4.98 17.60
CA LEU A 112 18.27 -4.07 16.46
C LEU A 112 17.90 -2.63 16.77
N GLN A 113 17.22 -2.35 17.88
CA GLN A 113 16.82 -0.98 18.23
C GLN A 113 18.00 0.01 18.21
N ASN A 114 19.19 -0.47 18.51
CA ASN A 114 20.41 0.33 18.60
C ASN A 114 21.46 -0.01 17.52
N ASP A 115 21.13 -0.84 16.53
CA ASP A 115 22.07 -1.19 15.45
C ASP A 115 21.97 -0.18 14.30
N GLN A 116 22.61 0.97 14.53
CA GLN A 116 22.63 2.07 13.58
C GLN A 116 23.26 1.69 12.22
N PRO A 117 24.40 0.96 12.17
CA PRO A 117 24.96 0.46 10.91
C PRO A 117 23.99 -0.42 10.11
N PHE A 118 23.24 -1.30 10.77
CA PHE A 118 22.22 -2.11 10.10
C PHE A 118 21.14 -1.22 9.46
N TRP A 119 20.56 -0.28 10.21
CA TRP A 119 19.53 0.60 9.66
C TRP A 119 20.04 1.49 8.52
N ASP A 120 21.29 1.97 8.61
CA ASP A 120 21.92 2.73 7.53
C ASP A 120 22.03 1.89 6.25
N PHE A 121 22.47 0.63 6.38
CA PHE A 121 22.51 -0.29 5.26
C PHE A 121 21.12 -0.51 4.64
N ILE A 122 20.10 -0.77 5.46
CA ILE A 122 18.73 -1.01 4.96
C ILE A 122 18.16 0.22 4.26
N VAL A 123 18.39 1.42 4.82
CA VAL A 123 17.94 2.67 4.21
C VAL A 123 18.67 2.94 2.89
N GLN A 124 19.97 2.64 2.79
CA GLN A 124 20.70 2.74 1.52
C GLN A 124 20.12 1.84 0.42
N GLN A 125 19.48 0.71 0.76
CA GLN A 125 18.81 -0.14 -0.24
C GLN A 125 17.60 0.54 -0.91
N LEU A 126 17.17 1.71 -0.44
CA LEU A 126 16.13 2.51 -1.08
C LEU A 126 16.63 3.40 -2.23
N ALA A 127 17.96 3.53 -2.38
CA ALA A 127 18.58 4.28 -3.47
C ALA A 127 18.20 3.72 -4.85
N ASP A 128 18.30 4.55 -5.89
CA ASP A 128 18.16 4.10 -7.27
C ASP A 128 19.45 3.45 -7.74
N ASP A 129 19.62 2.15 -7.46
CA ASP A 129 20.82 1.38 -7.77
C ASP A 129 20.63 0.43 -8.96
N GLU A 130 19.61 0.66 -9.79
CA GLU A 130 19.11 -0.23 -10.86
C GLU A 130 18.61 -1.61 -10.37
N LYS A 131 18.86 -1.99 -9.11
CA LYS A 131 18.53 -3.29 -8.52
C LYS A 131 17.19 -3.22 -7.80
N ARG A 132 16.12 -3.18 -8.58
CA ARG A 132 14.70 -3.03 -8.15
C ARG A 132 14.26 -3.84 -6.92
N TRP A 133 14.81 -5.03 -6.69
CA TRP A 133 14.45 -5.89 -5.55
C TRP A 133 15.04 -5.38 -4.21
N ASN A 134 16.18 -4.67 -4.24
CA ASN A 134 16.76 -4.00 -3.06
C ASN A 134 15.76 -3.02 -2.47
N TRP A 135 15.22 -2.17 -3.33
CA TRP A 135 14.21 -1.19 -2.95
C TRP A 135 12.98 -1.86 -2.33
N SER A 136 12.39 -2.85 -3.00
CA SER A 136 11.15 -3.48 -2.53
C SER A 136 11.31 -4.14 -1.16
N LEU A 137 12.43 -4.81 -0.96
CA LEU A 137 12.69 -5.54 0.27
C LEU A 137 13.10 -4.58 1.41
N GLY A 138 13.96 -3.60 1.13
CA GLY A 138 14.30 -2.52 2.07
C GLY A 138 13.07 -1.74 2.49
N TYR A 139 12.22 -1.36 1.54
CA TYR A 139 10.97 -0.63 1.77
C TYR A 139 9.98 -1.43 2.64
N SER A 140 9.73 -2.70 2.33
CA SER A 140 8.85 -3.58 3.14
C SER A 140 9.37 -3.78 4.57
N THR A 141 10.69 -3.92 4.71
CA THR A 141 11.37 -4.00 6.01
C THR A 141 11.13 -2.72 6.81
N LEU A 142 11.40 -1.58 6.19
CA LEU A 142 11.28 -0.28 6.83
C LEU A 142 9.83 0.13 7.08
N LEU A 143 8.84 -0.33 6.31
CA LEU A 143 7.44 -0.14 6.69
C LEU A 143 7.06 -0.92 7.96
N SER A 144 7.66 -2.09 8.17
CA SER A 144 7.39 -2.92 9.35
C SER A 144 8.13 -2.40 10.59
N TRP A 145 9.34 -1.84 10.39
CA TRP A 145 10.29 -1.56 11.48
C TRP A 145 10.84 -0.12 11.49
N GLY A 146 10.35 0.76 10.62
CA GLY A 146 10.93 2.08 10.34
C GLY A 146 11.01 3.01 11.55
N LYS A 147 10.20 2.77 12.59
CA LYS A 147 10.31 3.48 13.87
C LYS A 147 11.71 3.39 14.51
N HIS A 148 12.46 2.32 14.23
CA HIS A 148 13.82 2.10 14.71
C HIS A 148 14.88 2.69 13.77
N ALA A 149 14.55 2.82 12.48
CA ALA A 149 15.43 3.38 11.47
C ALA A 149 15.34 4.91 11.34
N LYS A 150 14.63 5.61 12.25
CA LYS A 150 14.37 7.06 12.16
C LYS A 150 15.64 7.89 11.93
N PRO A 151 16.74 7.71 12.70
CA PRO A 151 17.96 8.49 12.46
C PRO A 151 18.52 8.30 11.04
N SER A 152 18.52 7.06 10.52
CA SER A 152 18.93 6.75 9.15
C SER A 152 18.00 7.38 8.13
N LEU A 153 16.69 7.27 8.34
CA LEU A 153 15.67 7.84 7.45
C LEU A 153 15.78 9.37 7.39
N TYR A 154 16.03 10.04 8.52
CA TYR A 154 16.24 11.49 8.53
C TYR A 154 17.53 11.92 7.82
N ARG A 155 18.62 11.14 7.93
CA ARG A 155 19.81 11.37 7.11
C ARG A 155 19.51 11.19 5.62
N ALA A 156 18.75 10.16 5.26
CA ALA A 156 18.36 9.90 3.88
C ALA A 156 17.48 11.00 3.27
N LEU A 157 16.75 11.79 4.08
CA LEU A 157 16.02 12.98 3.60
C LEU A 157 16.97 14.08 3.06
N ALA A 158 18.24 14.06 3.45
CA ALA A 158 19.25 15.01 2.99
C ALA A 158 20.12 14.46 1.84
N SER A 159 19.86 13.24 1.34
CA SER A 159 20.60 12.65 0.23
C SER A 159 20.44 13.45 -1.07
N ASP A 160 21.40 13.40 -2.00
CA ASP A 160 21.16 13.92 -3.36
C ASP A 160 20.34 12.93 -4.20
N ASP A 161 20.31 11.65 -3.82
CA ASP A 161 19.48 10.62 -4.46
C ASP A 161 17.98 10.89 -4.23
N GLU A 162 17.29 11.19 -5.32
CA GLU A 162 15.86 11.52 -5.33
C GLU A 162 14.97 10.35 -4.88
N GLN A 163 15.28 9.12 -5.29
CA GLN A 163 14.52 7.92 -4.95
C GLN A 163 14.67 7.59 -3.46
N LEU A 164 15.91 7.62 -2.95
CA LEU A 164 16.23 7.41 -1.55
C LEU A 164 15.47 8.41 -0.67
N ARG A 165 15.55 9.70 -1.01
CA ARG A 165 14.80 10.77 -0.33
C ARG A 165 13.30 10.53 -0.30
N SER A 166 12.72 10.27 -1.47
CA SER A 166 11.27 10.07 -1.61
C SER A 166 10.79 8.86 -0.81
N SER A 167 11.53 7.77 -0.89
CA SER A 167 11.22 6.51 -0.20
C SER A 167 11.36 6.65 1.32
N ALA A 168 12.45 7.27 1.80
CA ALA A 168 12.65 7.53 3.22
C ALA A 168 11.53 8.39 3.79
N PHE A 169 11.14 9.44 3.06
CA PHE A 169 10.04 10.30 3.44
C PHE A 169 8.69 9.56 3.49
N HIS A 170 8.39 8.72 2.51
CA HIS A 170 7.20 7.88 2.51
C HIS A 170 7.15 6.93 3.70
N ILE A 171 8.26 6.28 4.03
CA ILE A 171 8.36 5.40 5.19
C ILE A 171 8.13 6.18 6.47
N LEU A 172 8.68 7.39 6.59
CA LEU A 172 8.46 8.24 7.77
C LEU A 172 6.97 8.62 7.92
N ILE A 173 6.27 8.96 6.83
CA ILE A 173 4.82 9.22 6.85
C ILE A 173 4.05 7.98 7.34
N ALA A 174 4.40 6.81 6.81
CA ALA A 174 3.70 5.56 7.12
C ALA A 174 3.97 5.05 8.54
N THR A 175 5.19 5.20 9.05
CA THR A 175 5.62 4.57 10.31
C THR A 175 5.69 5.53 11.49
N SER A 176 5.79 6.83 11.23
CA SER A 176 6.04 7.88 12.23
C SER A 176 5.02 9.00 12.10
N PHE A 177 3.75 8.61 11.91
CA PHE A 177 2.65 9.53 11.60
C PHE A 177 2.55 10.74 12.55
N ASN A 178 2.81 10.53 13.85
CA ASN A 178 2.66 11.56 14.89
C ASN A 178 3.88 12.47 15.07
N GLU A 179 4.96 12.27 14.33
CA GLU A 179 6.21 13.01 14.53
C GLU A 179 6.56 13.84 13.30
N PHE A 180 6.81 15.13 13.53
CA PHE A 180 7.35 16.03 12.52
C PHE A 180 8.86 16.18 12.73
N HIS A 181 9.61 16.16 11.65
CA HIS A 181 11.05 16.43 11.66
C HIS A 181 11.38 17.48 10.60
N PRO A 182 12.10 18.57 10.92
CA PRO A 182 12.41 19.65 9.95
C PRO A 182 13.14 19.20 8.69
N ALA A 183 13.92 18.11 8.77
CA ALA A 183 14.56 17.52 7.58
C ALA A 183 13.57 17.03 6.51
N ALA A 184 12.28 16.90 6.84
CA ALA A 184 11.23 16.60 5.86
C ALA A 184 10.84 17.79 4.99
N LEU A 185 11.15 19.02 5.39
CA LEU A 185 10.75 20.24 4.68
C LEU A 185 11.14 20.23 3.18
N PRO A 186 12.38 19.88 2.79
CA PRO A 186 12.76 19.83 1.37
C PRO A 186 12.06 18.72 0.57
N CYS A 187 11.50 17.71 1.25
CA CYS A 187 10.78 16.60 0.64
C CYS A 187 9.27 16.86 0.53
N LEU A 188 8.74 17.90 1.18
CA LEU A 188 7.30 18.17 1.18
C LEU A 188 6.76 18.37 -0.23
N ASP A 189 7.51 19.04 -1.11
CA ASP A 189 7.10 19.28 -2.49
C ASP A 189 6.80 17.97 -3.24
N LYS A 190 7.38 16.84 -2.80
CA LYS A 190 7.12 15.50 -3.35
C LYS A 190 5.83 14.87 -2.84
N LEU A 191 5.21 15.35 -1.76
CA LEU A 191 3.91 14.86 -1.27
C LEU A 191 2.79 15.02 -2.30
N CYS A 192 2.85 16.12 -3.04
CA CYS A 192 1.81 16.52 -3.99
C CYS A 192 1.95 15.83 -5.34
N PHE A 193 3.12 15.27 -5.64
CA PHE A 193 3.31 14.50 -6.85
C PHE A 193 2.90 13.05 -6.64
N GLU A 194 2.30 12.47 -7.68
CA GLU A 194 2.22 11.02 -7.74
C GLU A 194 3.65 10.51 -7.83
N TYR A 195 4.17 10.04 -6.70
CA TYR A 195 5.31 9.15 -6.74
C TYR A 195 4.86 7.93 -7.55
N LYS A 196 5.25 7.91 -8.82
CA LYS A 196 5.22 6.74 -9.67
C LYS A 196 6.60 6.11 -9.52
N PRO A 197 6.85 5.29 -8.47
CA PRO A 197 8.04 4.46 -8.50
C PRO A 197 7.92 3.67 -9.80
N ARG A 198 8.93 3.79 -10.66
CA ARG A 198 8.86 3.66 -12.12
C ARG A 198 7.96 2.55 -12.71
N GLU A 199 7.57 1.51 -11.97
CA GLU A 199 6.74 0.41 -12.48
C GLU A 199 6.08 -0.44 -11.36
N PHE A 200 5.82 0.06 -10.14
CA PHE A 200 5.26 -0.81 -9.08
C PHE A 200 3.96 -0.34 -8.42
N TRP A 201 2.90 -1.12 -8.68
CA TRP A 201 1.58 -1.14 -8.03
C TRP A 201 1.62 -1.62 -6.58
N ASN A 202 2.64 -1.28 -5.80
CA ASN A 202 2.66 -1.73 -4.42
C ASN A 202 1.58 -0.97 -3.64
N ARG A 203 0.49 -1.66 -3.25
CA ARG A 203 -0.56 -1.15 -2.34
C ARG A 203 -0.02 -0.64 -0.99
N GLN A 204 1.28 -0.78 -0.76
CA GLN A 204 2.03 -0.38 0.43
C GLN A 204 2.66 1.03 0.33
N THR A 205 2.59 1.73 -0.81
CA THR A 205 2.88 3.18 -0.80
C THR A 205 1.84 3.91 0.03
N PRO A 206 2.21 4.87 0.91
CA PRO A 206 1.26 5.72 1.59
C PRO A 206 0.24 6.21 0.57
N THR A 207 -1.02 5.92 0.85
CA THR A 207 -2.10 6.36 -0.02
C THR A 207 -2.11 7.89 -0.05
N TYR A 208 -2.73 8.45 -1.08
CA TYR A 208 -3.05 9.89 -1.10
C TYR A 208 -3.62 10.34 0.25
N PHE A 209 -4.49 9.51 0.83
CA PHE A 209 -5.09 9.71 2.14
C PHE A 209 -4.07 9.76 3.28
N ASP A 210 -3.07 8.86 3.31
CA ASP A 210 -2.04 8.87 4.36
C ASP A 210 -1.18 10.14 4.33
N ARG A 211 -0.80 10.58 3.12
CA ARG A 211 -0.06 11.84 2.92
C ARG A 211 -0.87 13.05 3.38
N GLN A 212 -2.13 13.12 2.98
CA GLN A 212 -3.05 14.18 3.39
C GLN A 212 -3.29 14.18 4.90
N LYS A 213 -3.47 13.00 5.49
CA LYS A 213 -3.67 12.86 6.93
C LYS A 213 -2.43 13.34 7.69
N TRP A 214 -1.22 13.03 7.20
CA TRP A 214 0.04 13.48 7.81
C TRP A 214 0.19 14.99 7.71
N LEU A 215 -0.05 15.57 6.52
CA LEU A 215 -0.04 17.02 6.32
C LEU A 215 -1.03 17.73 7.22
N THR A 216 -2.24 17.19 7.33
CA THR A 216 -3.25 17.71 8.23
C THR A 216 -2.75 17.63 9.67
N HIS A 217 -2.20 16.50 10.11
CA HIS A 217 -1.71 16.35 11.47
C HIS A 217 -0.62 17.37 11.83
N HIS A 218 0.26 17.70 10.87
CA HIS A 218 1.39 18.61 11.06
C HIS A 218 1.16 20.03 10.54
N ALA A 219 -0.09 20.41 10.23
CA ALA A 219 -0.36 21.65 9.51
C ALA A 219 0.21 22.90 10.20
N HIS A 220 0.10 22.99 11.53
CA HIS A 220 0.64 24.11 12.30
C HIS A 220 2.15 24.28 12.14
N ALA A 221 2.92 23.19 12.18
CA ALA A 221 4.37 23.23 11.96
C ALA A 221 4.73 23.57 10.49
N LEU A 222 3.77 23.42 9.58
CA LEU A 222 3.93 23.62 8.15
C LEU A 222 3.23 24.88 7.63
N ALA A 223 2.77 25.79 8.49
CA ALA A 223 1.91 26.91 8.11
C ALA A 223 2.50 27.77 6.97
N ASP A 224 3.79 28.08 7.00
CA ASP A 224 4.46 28.85 5.95
C ASP A 224 4.54 28.10 4.62
N VAL A 225 4.81 26.79 4.67
CA VAL A 225 4.85 25.93 3.48
C VAL A 225 3.45 25.81 2.89
N LEU A 226 2.44 25.53 3.72
CA LEU A 226 1.06 25.40 3.29
C LEU A 226 0.54 26.71 2.71
N THR A 227 0.89 27.87 3.29
CA THR A 227 0.53 29.18 2.72
C THR A 227 1.09 29.36 1.31
N ARG A 228 2.37 29.02 1.10
CA ARG A 228 2.97 29.06 -0.24
C ARG A 228 2.30 28.09 -1.20
N TRP A 229 1.95 26.89 -0.75
CA TRP A 229 1.23 25.90 -1.56
C TRP A 229 -0.19 26.33 -1.91
N LEU A 230 -0.90 26.98 -0.98
CA LEU A 230 -2.25 27.51 -1.21
C LEU A 230 -2.27 28.57 -2.30
N LEU A 231 -1.17 29.31 -2.47
CA LEU A 231 -0.97 30.34 -3.49
C LEU A 231 -0.23 29.85 -4.74
N SER A 232 0.12 28.55 -4.80
CA SER A 232 0.85 27.97 -5.93
C SER A 232 -0.04 27.83 -7.17
N GLU A 233 0.54 27.86 -8.36
CA GLU A 233 -0.18 27.51 -9.60
C GLU A 233 -0.49 26.01 -9.70
N ASP A 234 0.27 25.17 -8.99
CA ASP A 234 0.05 23.72 -8.93
C ASP A 234 -1.25 23.41 -8.18
N GLY A 235 -2.25 22.92 -8.92
CA GLY A 235 -3.56 22.57 -8.38
C GLY A 235 -3.51 21.52 -7.26
N ARG A 236 -2.57 20.56 -7.32
CA ARG A 236 -2.44 19.54 -6.27
C ARG A 236 -1.89 20.15 -4.99
N ARG A 237 -0.85 20.97 -5.08
CA ARG A 237 -0.32 21.69 -3.90
C ARG A 237 -1.40 22.54 -3.23
N ARG A 238 -2.17 23.28 -4.04
CA ARG A 238 -3.31 24.06 -3.57
C ARG A 238 -4.36 23.22 -2.86
N ALA A 239 -4.76 22.10 -3.44
CA ALA A 239 -5.75 21.20 -2.85
C ALA A 239 -5.28 20.62 -1.51
N PHE A 240 -4.05 20.11 -1.44
CA PHE A 240 -3.47 19.58 -0.20
C PHE A 240 -3.40 20.65 0.90
N ALA A 241 -2.96 21.86 0.53
CA ALA A 241 -2.94 22.99 1.45
C ALA A 241 -4.35 23.32 1.95
N ALA A 242 -5.30 23.54 1.04
CA ALA A 242 -6.67 23.90 1.37
C ALA A 242 -7.32 22.88 2.32
N ILE A 243 -7.10 21.58 2.10
CA ILE A 243 -7.59 20.51 2.99
C ILE A 243 -6.97 20.61 4.39
N ALA A 244 -5.66 20.88 4.48
CA ALA A 244 -4.97 21.03 5.75
C ALA A 244 -5.46 22.27 6.53
N PHE A 245 -5.57 23.42 5.86
CA PHE A 245 -6.12 24.66 6.45
C PHE A 245 -7.55 24.47 6.96
N ALA A 246 -8.42 23.89 6.13
CA ALA A 246 -9.82 23.65 6.46
C ALA A 246 -9.98 22.70 7.65
N SER A 247 -9.13 21.66 7.74
CA SER A 247 -9.17 20.69 8.82
C SER A 247 -8.84 21.29 10.20
N HIS A 248 -8.08 22.38 10.23
CA HIS A 248 -7.78 23.15 11.46
C HIS A 248 -8.61 24.42 11.62
N ARG A 249 -9.58 24.66 10.74
CA ARG A 249 -10.48 25.83 10.78
C ARG A 249 -9.73 27.16 10.84
N TRP A 250 -8.63 27.28 10.10
CA TRP A 250 -7.92 28.56 10.05
C TRP A 250 -8.77 29.62 9.35
N ASN A 251 -8.75 30.85 9.89
CA ASN A 251 -9.63 31.93 9.44
C ASN A 251 -9.04 32.74 8.27
N THR A 252 -7.78 32.51 7.91
CA THR A 252 -7.13 33.16 6.78
C THR A 252 -7.55 32.50 5.47
N HIS A 253 -7.76 33.30 4.42
CA HIS A 253 -8.05 32.80 3.07
C HIS A 253 -9.30 31.92 2.93
N GLN A 254 -10.30 32.05 3.81
CA GLN A 254 -11.51 31.19 3.82
C GLN A 254 -12.19 31.08 2.45
N LYS A 255 -12.39 32.21 1.75
CA LYS A 255 -12.96 32.22 0.40
C LYS A 255 -12.16 31.36 -0.58
N LEU A 256 -10.85 31.60 -0.67
CA LEU A 256 -9.94 30.88 -1.57
C LEU A 256 -9.91 29.38 -1.22
N ILE A 257 -9.87 29.03 0.06
CA ILE A 257 -9.92 27.63 0.52
C ILE A 257 -11.21 26.97 0.05
N VAL A 258 -12.38 27.61 0.24
CA VAL A 258 -13.66 27.04 -0.20
C VAL A 258 -13.71 26.89 -1.72
N GLU A 259 -13.23 27.87 -2.48
CA GLU A 259 -13.20 27.80 -3.95
C GLU A 259 -12.32 26.64 -4.45
N ILE A 260 -11.12 26.47 -3.88
CA ILE A 260 -10.22 25.36 -4.21
C ILE A 260 -10.87 24.02 -3.85
N LEU A 261 -11.41 23.88 -2.63
CA LEU A 261 -12.02 22.62 -2.21
C LEU A 261 -13.27 22.30 -3.02
N ALA A 262 -14.06 23.30 -3.40
CA ALA A 262 -15.22 23.09 -4.24
C ALA A 262 -14.81 22.60 -5.63
N ASP A 263 -13.74 23.13 -6.22
CA ASP A 263 -13.20 22.66 -7.51
C ASP A 263 -12.80 21.17 -7.45
N GLU A 264 -12.25 20.74 -6.32
CA GLU A 264 -11.84 19.34 -6.06
C GLU A 264 -13.02 18.39 -5.81
N LEU A 265 -14.27 18.87 -5.74
CA LEU A 265 -15.48 18.04 -5.68
C LEU A 265 -15.95 17.55 -7.05
N LYS A 266 -15.37 18.09 -8.14
CA LYS A 266 -15.71 17.69 -9.51
C LYS A 266 -15.48 16.19 -9.73
N ASP A 267 -16.20 15.67 -10.69
CA ASP A 267 -15.98 14.32 -11.21
C ASP A 267 -14.58 14.24 -11.86
N ASP A 268 -13.64 13.55 -11.21
CA ASP A 268 -12.28 13.38 -11.70
C ASP A 268 -11.68 12.01 -11.39
N HIS A 269 -10.67 11.63 -12.16
CA HIS A 269 -10.00 10.33 -12.02
C HIS A 269 -9.23 10.16 -10.69
N ARG A 270 -9.12 11.20 -9.85
CA ARG A 270 -8.31 11.18 -8.63
C ARG A 270 -9.13 10.62 -7.47
N ARG A 271 -9.00 9.31 -7.29
CA ARG A 271 -9.62 8.58 -6.17
C ARG A 271 -9.38 9.28 -4.82
N TRP A 272 -10.46 9.45 -4.05
CA TRP A 272 -10.52 10.05 -2.70
C TRP A 272 -10.43 11.58 -2.61
N THR A 273 -10.17 12.27 -3.71
CA THR A 273 -10.00 13.73 -3.71
C THR A 273 -11.28 14.45 -3.34
N ALA A 274 -12.39 14.20 -4.06
CA ALA A 274 -13.70 14.77 -3.75
C ALA A 274 -14.19 14.45 -2.34
N ILE A 275 -13.96 13.20 -1.87
CA ILE A 275 -14.34 12.79 -0.51
C ILE A 275 -13.57 13.59 0.54
N SER A 276 -12.29 13.82 0.31
CA SER A 276 -11.42 14.58 1.20
C SER A 276 -11.76 16.07 1.21
N ALA A 277 -12.05 16.63 0.05
CA ALA A 277 -12.50 18.01 -0.07
C ALA A 277 -13.87 18.24 0.59
N ALA A 278 -14.82 17.31 0.43
CA ALA A 278 -16.11 17.36 1.09
C ALA A 278 -15.99 17.31 2.63
N ASP A 279 -15.16 16.42 3.16
CA ASP A 279 -14.89 16.33 4.61
C ASP A 279 -14.25 17.62 5.14
N ALA A 280 -13.31 18.20 4.38
CA ALA A 280 -12.68 19.47 4.72
C ALA A 280 -13.68 20.63 4.76
N LEU A 281 -14.55 20.76 3.75
CA LEU A 281 -15.62 21.77 3.70
C LEU A 281 -16.61 21.62 4.87
N LEU A 282 -16.99 20.38 5.22
CA LEU A 282 -17.85 20.12 6.38
C LEU A 282 -17.18 20.55 7.69
N LYS A 283 -15.86 20.36 7.84
CA LYS A 283 -15.10 20.78 9.03
C LYS A 283 -15.04 22.31 9.17
N MET A 284 -15.04 23.05 8.06
CA MET A 284 -15.14 24.52 8.08
C MET A 284 -16.51 24.98 8.61
N GLY A 285 -17.57 24.19 8.42
CA GLY A 285 -18.89 24.46 8.98
C GLY A 285 -19.52 25.74 8.43
N ALA A 286 -20.17 26.53 9.30
CA ALA A 286 -20.94 27.72 8.91
C ALA A 286 -20.12 28.76 8.12
N VAL A 287 -18.80 28.80 8.34
CA VAL A 287 -17.87 29.69 7.62
C VAL A 287 -17.88 29.43 6.11
N ALA A 288 -18.09 28.19 5.68
CA ALA A 288 -18.09 27.86 4.25
C ALA A 288 -19.40 28.26 3.55
N LEU A 289 -20.51 28.45 4.28
CA LEU A 289 -21.83 28.63 3.69
C LEU A 289 -21.96 29.82 2.73
N PRO A 290 -21.50 31.04 3.06
CA PRO A 290 -21.64 32.18 2.15
C PRO A 290 -20.97 31.89 0.80
N TYR A 291 -19.75 31.35 0.86
CA TYR A 291 -18.97 31.04 -0.33
C TYR A 291 -19.59 29.90 -1.14
N LEU A 292 -20.03 28.82 -0.50
CA LEU A 292 -20.65 27.68 -1.19
C LEU A 292 -21.94 28.05 -1.91
N LYS A 293 -22.74 28.97 -1.34
CA LYS A 293 -23.99 29.45 -1.94
C LYS A 293 -23.76 30.36 -3.14
N ASP A 294 -22.65 31.08 -3.16
CA ASP A 294 -22.28 32.00 -4.24
C ASP A 294 -21.62 31.29 -5.43
N LEU A 295 -21.29 29.99 -5.32
CA LEU A 295 -20.64 29.25 -6.39
C LEU A 295 -21.57 29.02 -7.58
N THR A 296 -21.06 29.31 -8.78
CA THR A 296 -21.68 28.88 -10.03
C THR A 296 -21.11 27.52 -10.44
N LEU A 297 -21.87 26.46 -10.20
CA LEU A 297 -21.44 25.09 -10.45
C LEU A 297 -21.98 24.59 -11.79
N THR A 298 -21.15 23.92 -12.58
CA THR A 298 -21.57 23.28 -13.84
C THR A 298 -21.60 21.77 -13.73
N ASP A 299 -20.62 21.19 -13.04
CA ASP A 299 -20.45 19.75 -12.85
C ASP A 299 -21.56 19.13 -11.94
N PRO A 300 -22.25 18.06 -12.38
CA PRO A 300 -23.32 17.43 -11.60
C PRO A 300 -22.85 16.84 -10.26
N GLN A 301 -21.69 16.17 -10.21
CA GLN A 301 -21.17 15.60 -8.98
C GLN A 301 -20.85 16.72 -7.97
N GLN A 302 -20.18 17.77 -8.43
CA GLN A 302 -19.86 18.95 -7.64
C GLN A 302 -21.13 19.58 -7.05
N LYS A 303 -22.20 19.74 -7.85
CA LYS A 303 -23.51 20.25 -7.38
C LYS A 303 -24.08 19.39 -6.26
N ASP A 304 -24.10 18.07 -6.42
CA ASP A 304 -24.66 17.15 -5.44
C ASP A 304 -23.86 17.15 -4.13
N PHE A 305 -22.54 17.21 -4.20
CA PHE A 305 -21.69 17.37 -3.02
C PHE A 305 -21.96 18.70 -2.32
N VAL A 306 -21.93 19.83 -3.03
CA VAL A 306 -22.15 21.16 -2.44
C VAL A 306 -23.54 21.26 -1.80
N ALA A 307 -24.59 20.82 -2.49
CA ALA A 307 -25.95 20.81 -1.93
C ALA A 307 -26.04 19.95 -0.67
N THR A 308 -25.34 18.81 -0.65
CA THR A 308 -25.29 17.94 0.53
C THR A 308 -24.52 18.57 1.69
N ILE A 309 -23.40 19.26 1.43
CA ILE A 309 -22.61 19.95 2.44
C ILE A 309 -23.39 21.11 3.05
N ILE A 310 -24.06 21.93 2.24
CA ILE A 310 -24.91 23.03 2.72
C ILE A 310 -26.02 22.47 3.63
N TRP A 311 -26.75 21.45 3.16
CA TRP A 311 -27.79 20.81 3.95
C TRP A 311 -27.26 20.26 5.29
N ASP A 312 -26.09 19.62 5.28
CA ASP A 312 -25.46 19.06 6.47
C ASP A 312 -25.04 20.12 7.50
N ILE A 313 -24.61 21.30 7.05
CA ILE A 313 -24.20 22.40 7.92
C ILE A 313 -25.42 23.13 8.48
N GLU A 314 -26.45 23.37 7.66
CA GLU A 314 -27.67 24.09 8.09
C GLU A 314 -28.63 23.23 8.92
N SER A 315 -28.65 21.92 8.65
CA SER A 315 -29.55 20.95 9.28
C SER A 315 -28.77 19.76 9.86
N PRO A 316 -27.92 19.97 10.89
CA PRO A 316 -27.15 18.89 11.46
C PRO A 316 -28.07 17.80 12.04
N PRO A 317 -27.69 16.51 11.95
CA PRO A 317 -28.52 15.41 12.40
C PRO A 317 -28.78 15.51 13.91
N LYS A 318 -30.06 15.57 14.30
CA LYS A 318 -30.47 15.67 15.71
C LYS A 318 -30.83 14.31 16.30
N THR A 319 -31.16 13.34 15.44
CA THR A 319 -31.56 11.98 15.85
C THR A 319 -30.66 10.91 15.21
N LYS A 320 -30.69 9.69 15.77
CA LYS A 320 -30.03 8.52 15.16
C LYS A 320 -30.53 8.22 13.75
N ASN A 321 -31.82 8.45 13.49
CA ASN A 321 -32.42 8.24 12.17
C ASN A 321 -31.94 9.28 11.16
N ASP A 322 -31.72 10.53 11.59
CA ASP A 322 -31.11 11.57 10.75
C ASP A 322 -29.67 11.20 10.39
N LEU A 323 -28.91 10.71 11.38
CA LEU A 323 -27.54 10.24 11.16
C LEU A 323 -27.50 9.04 10.20
N ALA A 324 -28.43 8.09 10.30
CA ALA A 324 -28.53 6.95 9.40
C ALA A 324 -28.87 7.36 7.96
N ARG A 325 -29.84 8.26 7.77
CA ARG A 325 -30.19 8.84 6.46
C ARG A 325 -29.01 9.59 5.85
N ARG A 326 -28.32 10.40 6.66
CA ARG A 326 -27.10 11.11 6.25
C ARG A 326 -26.00 10.15 5.84
N THR A 327 -25.75 9.11 6.63
CA THR A 327 -24.74 8.08 6.32
C THR A 327 -25.05 7.38 5.00
N LEU A 328 -26.32 7.07 4.73
CA LEU A 328 -26.74 6.46 3.47
C LEU A 328 -26.50 7.41 2.27
N LYS A 329 -26.84 8.69 2.41
CA LYS A 329 -26.60 9.72 1.37
C LYS A 329 -25.11 9.88 1.09
N HIS A 330 -24.28 9.98 2.13
CA HIS A 330 -22.82 10.05 2.01
C HIS A 330 -22.22 8.80 1.39
N LYS A 331 -22.74 7.61 1.76
CA LYS A 331 -22.34 6.35 1.14
C LYS A 331 -22.63 6.35 -0.36
N HIS A 332 -23.80 6.85 -0.78
CA HIS A 332 -24.14 6.95 -2.19
C HIS A 332 -23.17 7.85 -2.96
N LEU A 333 -22.88 9.06 -2.44
CA LEU A 333 -21.89 9.97 -3.05
C LEU A 333 -20.50 9.33 -3.16
N ARG A 334 -20.06 8.60 -2.13
CA ARG A 334 -18.80 7.84 -2.16
C ARG A 334 -18.83 6.75 -3.23
N GLU A 335 -19.92 5.99 -3.33
CA GLU A 335 -20.05 4.93 -4.33
C GLU A 335 -20.09 5.46 -5.77
N VAL A 336 -20.73 6.60 -6.02
CA VAL A 336 -20.74 7.27 -7.33
C VAL A 336 -19.31 7.67 -7.71
N SER A 337 -18.60 8.39 -6.82
CA SER A 337 -17.20 8.81 -7.05
C SER A 337 -16.21 7.65 -7.28
N ILE A 338 -16.53 6.43 -6.82
CA ILE A 338 -15.65 5.26 -6.98
C ILE A 338 -16.02 4.45 -8.24
N ARG A 339 -17.31 4.40 -8.61
CA ARG A 339 -17.79 3.54 -9.71
C ARG A 339 -17.55 4.14 -11.09
N GLU A 340 -17.51 5.46 -11.22
CA GLU A 340 -17.51 6.11 -12.54
C GLU A 340 -16.11 6.26 -13.16
N HIS A 341 -15.04 6.14 -12.36
CA HIS A 341 -13.71 6.55 -12.82
C HIS A 341 -12.74 5.47 -13.26
N ASP A 342 -12.99 4.19 -12.94
CA ASP A 342 -12.14 3.14 -13.50
C ASP A 342 -12.84 1.77 -13.51
N PRO A 343 -13.54 1.45 -14.62
CA PRO A 343 -14.08 0.12 -14.85
C PRO A 343 -13.01 -0.97 -14.63
N PHE A 344 -11.76 -0.74 -15.03
CA PHE A 344 -10.67 -1.70 -14.84
C PHE A 344 -10.32 -1.91 -13.36
N TYR A 345 -10.34 -0.88 -12.50
CA TYR A 345 -10.19 -1.10 -11.05
C TYR A 345 -11.40 -1.76 -10.41
N GLN A 346 -12.62 -1.48 -10.89
CA GLN A 346 -13.81 -2.19 -10.42
C GLN A 346 -13.70 -3.68 -10.78
N TRP A 347 -13.22 -3.98 -11.99
CA TRP A 347 -12.93 -5.33 -12.48
C TRP A 347 -11.82 -6.00 -11.67
N ILE A 348 -10.66 -5.34 -11.48
CA ILE A 348 -9.56 -5.83 -10.64
C ILE A 348 -10.02 -6.04 -9.20
N SER A 349 -10.71 -5.08 -8.58
CA SER A 349 -11.12 -5.20 -7.18
C SER A 349 -12.11 -6.37 -6.98
N ASN A 350 -13.00 -6.61 -7.94
CA ASN A 350 -13.96 -7.72 -7.89
C ASN A 350 -13.33 -9.09 -8.18
N LEU A 351 -12.25 -9.13 -8.97
CA LEU A 351 -11.56 -10.38 -9.32
C LEU A 351 -10.41 -10.72 -8.35
N TYR A 352 -9.64 -9.73 -7.91
CA TYR A 352 -8.39 -9.91 -7.18
C TYR A 352 -8.61 -10.15 -5.67
N TYR A 353 -9.66 -9.56 -5.07
CA TYR A 353 -9.92 -9.73 -3.63
C TYR A 353 -10.23 -11.16 -3.19
N PRO A 354 -10.90 -12.01 -4.00
CA PRO A 354 -11.14 -13.39 -3.63
C PRO A 354 -10.16 -14.41 -4.26
N TYR A 355 -9.34 -14.02 -5.25
CA TYR A 355 -8.65 -15.00 -6.11
C TYR A 355 -7.22 -14.56 -6.46
N ASN A 356 -6.24 -14.88 -5.61
CA ASN A 356 -4.79 -14.65 -5.84
C ASN A 356 -4.16 -15.58 -6.92
N CYS A 357 -4.96 -16.16 -7.81
CA CYS A 357 -4.53 -17.23 -8.71
C CYS A 357 -4.99 -16.94 -10.15
N PHE A 358 -4.41 -15.94 -10.80
CA PHE A 358 -4.70 -15.66 -12.21
C PHE A 358 -3.45 -15.85 -13.05
N LEU A 359 -3.62 -16.56 -14.16
CA LEU A 359 -2.70 -16.55 -15.28
C LEU A 359 -3.37 -15.81 -16.44
N GLY A 360 -2.59 -15.07 -17.23
CA GLY A 360 -3.04 -14.48 -18.49
C GLY A 360 -3.45 -15.56 -19.50
N PRO A 361 -3.96 -15.16 -20.68
CA PRO A 361 -4.43 -16.09 -21.73
C PRO A 361 -3.39 -17.15 -22.10
N ASP A 362 -2.10 -16.82 -21.94
CA ASP A 362 -0.96 -17.65 -22.32
C ASP A 362 -0.26 -18.32 -21.10
N GLY A 363 -0.88 -18.32 -19.92
CA GLY A 363 -0.26 -18.91 -18.72
C GLY A 363 0.72 -17.99 -17.98
N GLU A 364 0.82 -16.71 -18.37
CA GLU A 364 1.71 -15.74 -17.72
C GLU A 364 1.16 -15.24 -16.39
N GLN A 365 2.01 -14.79 -15.47
CA GLN A 365 1.53 -14.19 -14.21
C GLN A 365 0.72 -12.92 -14.51
N PHE A 366 -0.36 -12.70 -13.75
CA PHE A 366 -1.26 -11.55 -13.93
C PHE A 366 -0.54 -10.19 -14.00
N SER A 367 0.56 -10.02 -13.26
CA SER A 367 1.40 -8.80 -13.31
C SER A 367 2.00 -8.54 -14.69
N GLN A 368 2.56 -9.56 -15.33
CA GLN A 368 3.16 -9.47 -16.68
C GLN A 368 2.07 -9.20 -17.74
N TRP A 369 0.90 -9.81 -17.56
CA TRP A 369 -0.24 -9.59 -18.43
C TRP A 369 -0.83 -8.18 -18.31
N SER A 370 -0.99 -7.66 -17.08
CA SER A 370 -1.51 -6.31 -16.84
C SER A 370 -0.61 -5.22 -17.44
N ASP A 371 0.70 -5.41 -17.38
CA ASP A 371 1.66 -4.44 -17.93
C ASP A 371 1.55 -4.38 -19.46
N ARG A 372 1.49 -5.53 -20.15
CA ARG A 372 1.27 -5.55 -21.60
C ARG A 372 -0.07 -4.93 -21.99
N TRP A 373 -1.10 -5.09 -21.17
CA TRP A 373 -2.42 -4.51 -21.45
C TRP A 373 -2.41 -2.99 -21.39
N VAL A 374 -1.84 -2.40 -20.33
CA VAL A 374 -1.70 -0.94 -20.16
C VAL A 374 -0.90 -0.32 -21.32
N HIS A 375 0.11 -1.02 -21.82
CA HIS A 375 0.96 -0.49 -22.88
C HIS A 375 0.44 -0.74 -24.30
N ASN A 376 -0.25 -1.85 -24.58
CA ASN A 376 -0.56 -2.27 -25.95
C ASN A 376 -2.04 -2.11 -26.37
N HIS A 377 -2.90 -1.50 -25.55
CA HIS A 377 -4.31 -1.23 -25.89
C HIS A 377 -5.03 -2.47 -26.46
N MET A 378 -4.80 -3.65 -25.86
CA MET A 378 -5.35 -4.90 -26.40
C MET A 378 -6.89 -4.88 -26.42
N PRO A 379 -7.53 -5.29 -27.54
CA PRO A 379 -8.98 -5.35 -27.64
C PRO A 379 -9.56 -6.42 -26.70
N TRP A 380 -10.55 -6.00 -25.89
CA TRP A 380 -11.19 -6.79 -24.82
C TRP A 380 -11.83 -8.10 -25.29
N GLU A 381 -12.15 -8.21 -26.57
CA GLU A 381 -12.79 -9.38 -27.19
C GLU A 381 -11.90 -10.63 -27.14
N LYS A 382 -10.58 -10.45 -26.98
CA LYS A 382 -9.59 -11.55 -26.91
C LYS A 382 -9.37 -12.11 -25.51
N ILE A 383 -10.08 -11.61 -24.49
CA ILE A 383 -9.87 -12.04 -23.11
C ILE A 383 -10.64 -13.33 -22.82
N THR A 384 -9.90 -14.42 -22.65
CA THR A 384 -10.39 -15.69 -22.13
C THR A 384 -10.03 -15.79 -20.65
N LEU A 385 -11.02 -15.72 -19.76
CA LEU A 385 -10.79 -15.94 -18.32
C LEU A 385 -11.06 -17.41 -17.97
N SER A 386 -10.05 -18.09 -17.42
CA SER A 386 -10.17 -19.43 -16.83
C SER A 386 -9.63 -19.43 -15.40
N CYS A 387 -10.27 -20.15 -14.48
CA CYS A 387 -9.70 -20.36 -13.15
C CYS A 387 -8.63 -21.46 -13.23
N PRO A 388 -7.37 -21.22 -12.82
CA PRO A 388 -6.37 -22.29 -12.74
C PRO A 388 -6.72 -23.36 -11.71
N CYS A 389 -7.67 -23.08 -10.81
CA CYS A 389 -8.25 -24.05 -9.88
C CYS A 389 -9.15 -25.12 -10.53
N GLY A 390 -9.53 -24.94 -11.80
CA GLY A 390 -10.46 -25.85 -12.52
C GLY A 390 -11.90 -25.89 -11.96
N SER A 391 -12.24 -25.03 -11.00
CA SER A 391 -13.56 -25.03 -10.38
C SER A 391 -14.61 -24.39 -11.29
N LYS A 392 -15.62 -25.16 -11.68
CA LYS A 392 -16.81 -24.67 -12.42
C LYS A 392 -17.47 -23.46 -11.74
N ARG A 393 -17.41 -23.37 -10.41
CA ARG A 393 -17.97 -22.25 -9.62
C ARG A 393 -17.14 -20.97 -9.81
N CYS A 394 -15.82 -21.08 -9.85
CA CYS A 394 -14.94 -19.95 -10.14
C CYS A 394 -15.12 -19.50 -11.60
N ASP A 395 -15.14 -20.43 -12.55
CA ASP A 395 -15.36 -20.11 -13.97
C ASP A 395 -16.71 -19.42 -14.23
N ALA A 396 -17.79 -19.90 -13.61
CA ALA A 396 -19.11 -19.27 -13.74
C ALA A 396 -19.13 -17.84 -13.18
N ARG A 397 -18.40 -17.57 -12.08
CA ARG A 397 -18.24 -16.23 -11.52
C ARG A 397 -17.39 -15.32 -12.41
N LEU A 398 -16.29 -15.84 -12.96
CA LEU A 398 -15.43 -15.11 -13.91
C LEU A 398 -16.20 -14.72 -15.16
N ARG A 399 -16.99 -15.65 -15.73
CA ARG A 399 -17.86 -15.36 -16.88
C ARG A 399 -18.93 -14.34 -16.55
N ARG A 400 -19.53 -14.39 -15.36
CA ARG A 400 -20.51 -13.38 -14.92
C ARG A 400 -19.87 -12.00 -14.79
N ALA A 401 -18.71 -11.91 -14.15
CA ALA A 401 -17.96 -10.65 -14.03
C ALA A 401 -17.58 -10.08 -15.41
N ALA A 402 -17.10 -10.91 -16.33
CA ALA A 402 -16.81 -10.50 -17.71
C ALA A 402 -18.06 -10.02 -18.46
N ASN A 403 -19.19 -10.71 -18.29
CA ASN A 403 -20.45 -10.33 -18.93
C ASN A 403 -21.06 -9.05 -18.35
N ASP A 404 -20.98 -8.85 -17.03
CA ASP A 404 -21.43 -7.62 -16.38
C ASP A 404 -20.58 -6.42 -16.82
N PHE A 405 -19.29 -6.65 -17.10
CA PHE A 405 -18.37 -5.65 -17.60
C PHE A 405 -18.57 -5.29 -19.08
N ARG A 406 -19.02 -6.25 -19.89
CA ARG A 406 -19.37 -6.03 -21.31
C ARG A 406 -20.68 -5.25 -21.49
N LYS A 407 -21.48 -5.06 -20.43
CA LYS A 407 -22.68 -4.24 -20.51
C LYS A 407 -22.24 -2.78 -20.72
N PRO A 408 -22.78 -2.08 -21.73
CA PRO A 408 -22.46 -0.68 -21.96
C PRO A 408 -22.76 0.12 -20.68
N CYS A 409 -21.82 0.98 -20.28
CA CYS A 409 -21.99 1.86 -19.13
C CYS A 409 -23.29 2.66 -19.32
N PRO A 410 -24.23 2.65 -18.35
CA PRO A 410 -25.54 3.29 -18.51
C PRO A 410 -25.44 4.82 -18.72
N VAL A 411 -24.28 5.43 -18.45
CA VAL A 411 -24.00 6.85 -18.66
C VAL A 411 -24.05 7.23 -20.15
N ASN A 412 -23.71 6.31 -21.07
CA ASN A 412 -23.73 6.61 -22.51
C ASN A 412 -25.13 6.85 -23.08
N LYS A 413 -26.21 6.53 -22.37
CA LYS A 413 -27.59 6.82 -22.83
C LYS A 413 -28.07 8.23 -22.49
N ARG A 414 -27.48 8.92 -21.49
CA ARG A 414 -27.87 10.30 -21.15
C ARG A 414 -27.12 11.34 -21.97
N GLN A 415 -25.91 11.05 -22.45
CA GLN A 415 -25.16 11.97 -23.32
C GLN A 415 -25.57 11.88 -24.80
N THR A 416 -26.09 10.74 -25.28
CA THR A 416 -26.55 10.60 -26.68
C THR A 416 -27.96 11.11 -26.94
N GLN A 417 -28.70 11.56 -25.93
CA GLN A 417 -30.01 12.21 -26.10
C GLN A 417 -29.95 13.75 -26.04
N ALA A 418 -28.74 14.32 -25.93
CA ALA A 418 -28.50 15.77 -25.90
C ALA A 418 -27.54 16.22 -27.02
N HIS A 419 -27.64 15.61 -28.20
CA HIS A 419 -27.06 16.10 -29.45
C HIS A 419 -28.12 16.13 -30.55
#